data_AF-A0A9W5V869-F1
#
_entry.id   AF-A0A9W5V869-F1
#
_cell.length_a   1.000
_cell.length_b   1.000
_cell.length_c   1.000
_cell.angle_alpha   90.00
_cell.angle_beta   90.00
_cell.angle_gamma   90.00
#
_symmetry.space_group_name_H-M   'P 1'
#
loop_
_entity.id
_entity.type
_entity.pdbx_description
1 polymer ?
#
loop_
_entity_poly.entity_id
_entity_poly.type
_entity_poly.pdbx_seq_one_letter_code
_entity_poly.pdbx_strand_id
1 'polypeptide(L)' 'MYPLLFPLEDEREKAITDKACRTTFVSLWFVLPCAVGFLTFSPIINEYLPGYPLYIIFSIFFIQMTVFHVSLYRNKLA' A
#
# COMPACT_ATOMS: atom_id res chain seq x y z
N MET A 1 -11.47 -19.93 -8.03
CA MET A 1 -10.74 -20.11 -6.76
C MET A 1 -9.26 -19.91 -7.08
N TYR A 2 -8.72 -18.70 -6.86
CA TYR A 2 -7.28 -18.45 -6.93
C TYR A 2 -6.62 -19.35 -5.87
N PRO A 3 -5.44 -19.96 -6.08
CA PRO A 3 -4.78 -20.66 -4.99
C PRO A 3 -4.53 -19.62 -3.89
N LEU A 4 -5.23 -19.77 -2.77
CA LEU A 4 -4.98 -18.96 -1.59
C LEU A 4 -3.56 -19.32 -1.17
N LEU A 5 -2.65 -18.34 -1.23
CA LEU A 5 -1.24 -18.50 -0.88
C LEU A 5 -1.03 -18.92 0.60
N PHE A 6 -2.13 -19.03 1.36
CA PHE A 6 -2.21 -19.30 2.78
C PHE A 6 -3.39 -20.25 3.04
N PRO A 7 -3.19 -21.44 3.62
CA PRO A 7 -4.28 -22.19 4.23
C PRO A 7 -4.85 -21.36 5.40
N LEU A 8 -5.97 -20.69 5.15
CA LEU A 8 -6.60 -19.67 6.00
C LEU A 8 -7.05 -20.14 7.40
N GLU A 9 -6.73 -21.38 7.78
CA GLU A 9 -7.18 -22.05 9.02
C GLU A 9 -6.11 -22.05 10.13
N ASP A 10 -4.86 -21.70 9.83
CA ASP A 10 -3.77 -21.74 10.80
C ASP A 10 -3.66 -20.40 11.55
N GLU A 11 -3.97 -20.38 12.86
CA GLU A 11 -4.05 -19.16 13.69
C GLU A 11 -2.78 -18.30 13.62
N ARG A 12 -1.63 -18.95 13.40
CA ARG A 12 -0.32 -18.30 13.24
C ARG A 12 -0.24 -17.44 11.99
N GLU A 13 -0.78 -17.89 10.86
CA GLU A 13 -0.75 -17.11 9.60
C GLU A 13 -1.71 -15.91 9.67
N LYS A 14 -2.80 -16.03 10.44
CA LYS A 14 -3.72 -14.94 10.74
C LYS A 14 -3.05 -13.85 11.57
N ALA A 15 -2.24 -14.21 12.57
CA ALA A 15 -1.50 -13.24 13.37
C ALA A 15 -0.41 -12.49 12.56
N ILE A 16 0.24 -13.17 11.60
CA ILE A 16 1.26 -12.59 10.73
C ILE A 16 0.63 -11.57 9.77
N THR A 17 -0.50 -11.92 9.17
CA THR A 17 -1.24 -11.06 8.23
C THR A 17 -1.87 -9.86 8.92
N ASP A 18 -2.40 -10.01 10.13
CA ASP A 18 -2.95 -8.89 10.92
C ASP A 18 -1.87 -7.86 11.28
N LYS A 19 -0.70 -8.33 11.75
CA LYS A 19 0.47 -7.47 11.98
C LYS A 19 0.94 -6.77 10.70
N ALA A 20 0.98 -7.48 9.57
CA ALA A 20 1.35 -6.89 8.28
C ALA A 20 0.34 -5.80 7.85
N CYS A 21 -0.96 -6.09 7.99
CA CYS A 21 -2.04 -5.15 7.69
C CYS A 21 -1.97 -3.89 8.55
N ARG A 22 -1.68 -4.05 9.84
CA ARG A 22 -1.49 -2.93 10.76
C ARG A 22 -0.31 -2.05 10.35
N THR A 23 0.81 -2.64 9.95
CA THR A 23 1.97 -1.86 9.47
C THR A 23 1.70 -1.14 8.16
N THR A 24 0.98 -1.75 7.22
CA THR A 24 0.56 -1.08 5.98
C THR A 24 -0.40 0.07 6.27
N PHE A 25 -1.32 -0.11 7.20
CA PHE A 25 -2.26 0.94 7.60
C PHE A 25 -1.54 2.13 8.25
N VAL A 26 -0.54 1.87 9.10
CA VAL A 26 0.30 2.95 9.65
C VAL A 26 1.08 3.67 8.55
N SER A 27 1.62 2.95 7.56
CA SER A 27 2.31 3.58 6.42
C SER A 27 1.39 4.43 5.56
N LEU A 28 0.12 4.03 5.44
CA LEU A 28 -0.91 4.75 4.67
C LEU A 28 -1.12 6.16 5.24
N TRP A 29 -1.07 6.32 6.56
CA TRP A 29 -1.15 7.63 7.22
C TRP A 29 -0.01 8.59 6.88
N PHE A 30 1.16 8.10 6.47
CA PHE A 30 2.25 8.94 5.97
C PHE A 30 2.14 9.21 4.47
N VAL A 31 1.65 8.23 3.71
CA VAL A 31 1.47 8.35 2.26
C VAL A 31 0.32 9.31 1.92
N LEU A 32 -0.74 9.32 2.70
CA LEU A 32 -1.92 10.18 2.49
C LEU A 32 -1.61 11.69 2.50
N PRO A 33 -0.93 12.26 3.51
CA PRO A 33 -0.57 13.68 3.52
C PRO A 33 0.42 14.02 2.39
N CYS A 34 1.35 13.11 2.05
CA CYS A 34 2.22 13.29 0.89
C CYS A 34 1.40 13.37 -0.41
N ALA A 35 0.43 12.48 -0.61
CA ALA A 35 -0.45 12.48 -1.78
C ALA A 35 -1.31 13.74 -1.87
N VAL A 36 -1.84 14.22 -0.74
CA VAL A 36 -2.56 15.50 -0.68
C VAL A 36 -1.63 16.66 -1.05
N GLY A 37 -0.40 16.66 -0.55
CA GLY A 37 0.64 17.61 -0.95
C GLY A 37 0.87 17.62 -2.45
N PHE A 38 1.05 16.44 -3.07
CA PHE A 38 1.22 16.33 -4.52
C PHE A 38 -0.03 16.80 -5.31
N LEU A 39 -1.23 16.54 -4.81
CA LEU A 39 -2.47 17.03 -5.44
C LEU A 39 -2.57 18.56 -5.45
N THR A 40 -1.98 19.27 -4.47
CA THR A 40 -1.96 20.75 -4.51
C THR A 40 -1.17 21.32 -5.69
N PHE A 41 -0.21 20.55 -6.22
CA PHE A 41 0.55 20.90 -7.44
C PHE A 41 -0.16 20.47 -8.73
N SER A 42 -1.35 19.87 -8.63
CA SER A 42 -2.15 19.45 -9.79
C SER A 42 -2.40 20.55 -10.84
N PRO A 43 -2.69 21.82 -10.53
CA PRO A 43 -2.97 22.81 -11.58
C PRO A 43 -1.76 23.07 -12.47
N ILE A 44 -0.53 22.94 -11.95
CA ILE A 44 0.71 23.17 -12.70
C ILE A 44 1.05 21.95 -13.55
N ILE A 45 0.91 20.75 -13.01
CA ILE A 45 1.39 19.52 -13.66
C ILE A 45 0.37 18.99 -14.69
N ASN A 46 -0.92 19.29 -14.54
CA ASN A 46 -1.96 18.86 -15.47
C ASN A 46 -1.77 19.45 -16.88
N GLU A 47 -1.14 20.62 -17.01
CA GLU A 47 -0.78 21.18 -18.33
C GLU A 47 0.26 20.34 -19.09
N TYR A 48 1.11 19.59 -18.38
CA TYR A 48 2.15 18.76 -18.99
C TYR A 48 1.76 17.28 -19.09
N LEU A 49 1.01 16.78 -18.10
CA LEU A 49 0.63 15.37 -17.98
C LEU A 49 -0.89 15.26 -17.76
N PRO A 50 -1.65 14.94 -18.82
CA PRO A 50 -3.09 14.75 -18.70
C PRO A 50 -3.37 13.56 -17.77
N GLY A 51 -4.26 13.76 -16.79
CA GLY A 51 -4.60 12.72 -15.83
C GLY A 51 -3.63 12.58 -14.66
N TYR A 52 -2.87 13.63 -14.32
CA TYR A 52 -1.97 13.68 -13.15
C TYR A 52 -2.53 13.05 -11.85
N PRO A 53 -3.80 13.28 -11.45
CA PRO A 53 -4.36 12.65 -10.26
C PRO A 53 -4.40 11.11 -10.31
N LEU A 54 -4.57 10.51 -11.49
CA LEU A 54 -4.59 9.06 -11.65
C LEU A 54 -3.22 8.45 -11.32
N TYR A 55 -2.13 9.09 -11.74
CA TYR A 55 -0.77 8.64 -11.43
C TYR A 55 -0.49 8.69 -9.92
N ILE A 56 -1.02 9.70 -9.21
CA ILE A 56 -0.93 9.76 -7.75
C ILE A 56 -1.66 8.56 -7.12
N ILE A 57 -2.89 8.27 -7.56
CA ILE A 57 -3.65 7.12 -7.05
C ILE A 57 -2.91 5.80 -7.30
N PHE A 58 -2.39 5.59 -8.51
CA PHE A 58 -1.62 4.39 -8.83
C PHE A 58 -0.35 4.26 -7.99
N SER A 59 0.36 5.36 -7.73
CA SER A 59 1.55 5.33 -6.88
C SER A 59 1.21 5.00 -5.42
N ILE A 60 0.07 5.46 -4.88
CA ILE A 60 -0.40 5.06 -3.55
C ILE A 60 -0.63 3.54 -3.49
N PHE A 61 -1.34 2.98 -4.48
CA PHE A 61 -1.57 1.54 -4.53
C PHE A 61 -0.26 0.75 -4.64
N PHE A 62 0.67 1.23 -5.46
CA PHE A 62 1.99 0.60 -5.60
C PHE A 62 2.78 0.60 -4.29
N ILE A 63 2.79 1.73 -3.57
CA ILE A 63 3.42 1.84 -2.25
C ILE A 63 2.74 0.89 -1.25
N GLN A 64 1.41 0.80 -1.24
CA GLN A 64 0.71 -0.11 -0.33
C GLN A 64 1.02 -1.59 -0.63
N MET A 65 1.05 -1.99 -1.90
CA MET A 65 1.38 -3.35 -2.30
C MET A 65 2.82 -3.73 -1.93
N THR A 66 3.78 -2.82 -2.12
CA THR A 66 5.18 -3.05 -1.75
C THR A 66 5.37 -3.12 -0.24
N VAL A 67 4.78 -2.20 0.53
CA VAL A 67 4.85 -2.25 2.00
C VAL A 67 4.18 -3.50 2.54
N PHE A 68 3.05 -3.94 1.95
CA PHE A 68 2.39 -5.17 2.35
C PHE A 68 3.28 -6.39 2.15
N HIS A 69 3.87 -6.54 0.95
CA HIS A 69 4.75 -7.67 0.67
C HIS A 69 6.04 -7.65 1.49
N VAL A 70 6.68 -6.49 1.65
CA VAL A 70 7.88 -6.36 2.49
C VAL A 70 7.56 -6.68 3.94
N SER A 71 6.43 -6.19 4.46
CA SER A 71 6.01 -6.46 5.84
C SER A 71 5.68 -7.93 6.04
N LEU A 72 4.96 -8.55 5.09
CA LEU A 72 4.63 -9.97 5.15
C LEU A 72 5.89 -10.85 5.10
N TYR A 73 6.87 -10.52 4.27
CA TYR A 73 8.13 -11.26 4.18
C TYR A 73 8.96 -11.10 5.46
N ARG A 74 9.06 -9.88 6.00
CA ARG A 74 9.76 -9.60 7.25
C ARG A 74 9.15 -10.35 8.44
N ASN A 75 7.83 -10.45 8.47
CA ASN A 75 7.09 -11.06 9.57
C ASN A 75 6.92 -12.59 9.40
N LYS A 76 7.25 -13.15 8.23
CA LYS A 76 7.43 -14.60 8.01
C LYS A 76 8.82 -15.11 8.43
N LEU A 77 9.83 -14.26 8.38
CA LEU A 77 11.23 -14.58 8.70
C LEU A 77 11.58 -14.36 10.19
N ALA A 78 10.76 -13.62 10.93
CA ALA A 78 10.91 -13.34 12.36
C ALA A 78 10.14 -14.36 13.20
#